data_AF-A0A3B9Y8D4-F1
#
_entry.id   AF-A0A3B9Y8D4-F1
#
_cell.length_a   1.000
_cell.length_b   1.000
_cell.length_c   1.000
_cell.angle_alpha   90.00
_cell.angle_beta   90.00
_cell.angle_gamma   90.00
#
_symmetry.space_group_name_H-M   'P 1'
#
loop_
_entity.id
_entity.type
_entity.pdbx_description
1 polymer ?
#
loop_
_entity_poly.entity_id
_entity_poly.type
_entity_poly.pdbx_seq_one_letter_code
_entity_poly.pdbx_strand_id
1 'polypeptide(L)'
;MPTTTLRITSTLQITPLLDIQHEDVAWSYSEGVSDSIWRRHEPLPLTDLVTCLKRAITVQVFDGQHQEATRDFVGFHLGSIHGAVLTAKGTCRPDVATLTLLESRDARRGYHAGRRWFFEEAEPHERRWTDDYIVERWHELALDAPDWHEDAESVWQYSLACLMGELSGCLFPLTPKEQARWERERQEGRAWLAWRDAQDTRRATEPLGAVPVVEYSV
;
A
#
# COMPACT_ATOMS: atom_id res chain seq x y z
N MET A 1 -11.93 24.61 48.39
CA MET A 1 -11.96 23.37 47.59
C MET A 1 -10.52 23.02 47.25
N PRO A 2 -9.98 21.85 47.66
CA PRO A 2 -8.64 21.46 47.23
C PRO A 2 -8.67 21.04 45.75
N THR A 3 -7.78 21.63 44.95
CA THR A 3 -7.63 21.32 43.53
C THR A 3 -6.82 20.05 43.37
N THR A 4 -7.47 18.93 43.05
CA THR A 4 -6.77 17.69 42.72
C THR A 4 -5.98 17.89 41.44
N THR A 5 -4.65 17.88 41.54
CA THR A 5 -3.77 17.98 40.37
C THR A 5 -3.69 16.60 39.72
N LEU A 6 -4.33 16.43 38.56
CA LEU A 6 -4.22 15.23 37.74
C LEU A 6 -2.81 15.18 37.14
N ARG A 7 -1.96 14.29 37.67
CA ARG A 7 -0.66 13.97 37.06
C ARG A 7 -0.87 12.84 36.06
N ILE A 8 -0.74 13.16 34.78
CA ILE A 8 -0.64 12.16 33.71
C ILE A 8 0.77 11.56 33.81
N THR A 9 0.88 10.29 34.17
CA THR A 9 2.18 9.63 34.45
C THR A 9 2.60 8.61 33.40
N SER A 10 1.76 8.34 32.39
CA SER A 10 2.03 7.32 31.38
C SER A 10 2.23 7.94 30.00
N THR A 11 3.44 7.86 29.47
CA THR A 11 3.74 8.08 28.04
C THR A 11 3.63 6.75 27.30
N LEU A 12 2.81 6.72 26.24
CA LEU A 12 2.70 5.56 25.37
C LEU A 12 3.87 5.54 24.38
N GLN A 13 4.66 4.48 24.38
CA GLN A 13 5.78 4.31 23.44
C GLN A 13 5.30 3.46 22.26
N ILE A 14 5.34 4.03 21.05
CA ILE A 14 4.90 3.37 19.81
C ILE A 14 6.04 3.49 18.81
N THR A 15 6.45 2.37 18.22
CA THR A 15 7.37 2.37 17.07
C THR A 15 6.58 2.78 15.83
N PRO A 16 6.93 3.88 15.14
CA PRO A 16 6.19 4.32 13.96
C PRO A 16 6.26 3.30 12.81
N LEU A 17 5.29 3.38 11.88
CA LEU A 17 5.27 2.59 10.65
C LEU A 17 6.43 2.92 9.69
N LEU A 18 6.99 4.12 9.82
CA LEU A 18 7.96 4.73 8.92
C LEU A 18 9.20 5.14 9.73
N ASP A 19 10.31 5.33 9.04
CA ASP A 19 11.43 6.11 9.55
C ASP A 19 11.14 7.61 9.40
N ILE A 20 10.55 8.22 10.42
CA ILE A 20 10.18 9.63 10.38
C ILE A 20 11.43 10.48 10.58
N GLN A 21 11.77 11.31 9.59
CA GLN A 21 12.96 12.17 9.59
C GLN A 21 12.62 13.64 9.87
N HIS A 22 11.36 14.04 9.70
CA HIS A 22 10.90 15.42 9.87
C HIS A 22 10.02 15.58 11.12
N GLU A 23 10.22 16.69 11.84
CA GLU A 23 9.55 16.97 13.12
C GLU A 23 8.04 17.26 12.96
N ASP A 24 7.67 17.96 11.89
CA ASP A 24 6.28 18.23 11.49
C ASP A 24 5.51 16.91 11.25
N VAL A 25 6.12 15.99 10.49
CA VAL A 25 5.56 14.66 10.28
C VAL A 25 5.44 13.91 11.60
N ALA A 26 6.46 13.94 12.46
CA ALA A 26 6.43 13.25 13.75
C ALA A 26 5.30 13.76 14.65
N TRP A 27 5.12 15.08 14.71
CA TRP A 27 4.05 15.72 15.45
C TRP A 27 2.69 15.30 14.91
N SER A 28 2.43 15.51 13.62
CA SER A 28 1.15 15.20 12.97
C SER A 28 0.83 13.70 13.04
N TYR A 29 1.84 12.84 12.91
CA TYR A 29 1.71 11.39 13.11
C TYR A 29 1.27 11.05 14.54
N SER A 30 1.87 11.66 15.55
CA SER A 30 1.51 11.42 16.95
C SER A 30 0.06 11.82 17.25
N GLU A 31 -0.39 12.95 16.69
CA GLU A 31 -1.78 13.41 16.79
C GLU A 31 -2.74 12.42 16.12
N GLY A 32 -2.40 11.94 14.92
CA GLY A 32 -3.19 10.92 14.21
C GLY A 32 -3.31 9.62 15.00
N VAL A 33 -2.20 9.13 15.56
CA VAL A 33 -2.17 7.92 16.41
C VAL A 33 -3.06 8.12 17.64
N SER A 34 -2.93 9.27 18.30
CA SER A 34 -3.72 9.62 19.49
C SER A 34 -5.22 9.68 19.19
N ASP A 35 -5.62 10.37 18.12
CA ASP A 35 -7.03 10.46 17.69
C ASP A 35 -7.61 9.06 17.49
N SER A 36 -6.90 8.20 16.77
CA SER A 36 -7.37 6.84 16.52
C SER A 36 -7.43 5.99 17.79
N ILE A 37 -6.37 5.91 18.62
CA ILE A 37 -6.38 5.03 19.80
C ILE A 37 -7.52 5.38 20.77
N TRP A 38 -7.80 6.67 20.96
CA TRP A 38 -8.74 7.13 21.98
C TRP A 38 -10.16 7.33 21.48
N ARG A 39 -10.36 7.56 20.18
CA ARG A 39 -11.68 7.87 19.63
C ARG A 39 -12.18 6.83 18.62
N ARG A 40 -11.30 5.99 18.10
CA ARG A 40 -11.63 4.98 17.08
C ARG A 40 -11.22 3.59 17.56
N HIS A 41 -12.05 2.60 17.30
CA HIS A 41 -11.83 1.24 17.78
C HIS A 41 -11.83 0.21 16.65
N GLU A 42 -11.59 0.65 15.42
CA GLU A 42 -11.54 -0.20 14.23
C GLU A 42 -10.60 0.39 13.18
N PRO A 43 -9.95 -0.45 12.36
CA PRO A 43 -9.17 0.01 11.21
C PRO A 43 -10.01 0.95 10.33
N LEU A 44 -9.37 1.98 9.80
CA LEU A 44 -10.06 2.93 8.93
C LEU A 44 -10.37 2.29 7.57
N PRO A 45 -11.55 2.55 6.97
CA PRO A 45 -11.81 2.20 5.58
C PRO A 45 -10.79 2.83 4.63
N LEU A 46 -10.31 2.06 3.65
CA LEU A 46 -9.39 2.61 2.64
C LEU A 46 -10.08 3.69 1.79
N THR A 47 -11.39 3.55 1.59
CA THR A 47 -12.26 4.52 0.91
C THR A 47 -12.22 5.90 1.56
N ASP A 48 -12.09 5.98 2.88
CA ASP A 48 -11.94 7.25 3.60
C ASP A 48 -10.61 7.91 3.25
N LEU A 49 -9.51 7.14 3.19
CA LEU A 49 -8.20 7.66 2.80
C LEU A 49 -8.20 8.15 1.36
N VAL A 50 -8.79 7.38 0.43
CA VAL A 50 -8.98 7.78 -0.98
C VAL A 50 -9.73 9.11 -1.05
N THR A 51 -10.81 9.24 -0.28
CA THR A 51 -11.64 10.46 -0.25
C THR A 51 -10.85 11.65 0.28
N CYS A 52 -10.10 11.47 1.38
CA CYS A 52 -9.23 12.50 1.93
C CYS A 52 -8.17 12.96 0.92
N LEU A 53 -7.53 12.03 0.22
CA LEU A 53 -6.52 12.32 -0.81
C LEU A 53 -7.11 13.10 -1.99
N LYS A 54 -8.24 12.65 -2.54
CA LYS A 54 -8.93 13.37 -3.62
C LYS A 54 -9.30 14.79 -3.22
N ARG A 55 -9.74 14.99 -1.96
CA ARG A 55 -10.02 16.32 -1.43
C ARG A 55 -8.76 17.15 -1.30
N ALA A 56 -7.67 16.58 -0.77
CA ALA A 56 -6.38 17.26 -0.62
C ALA A 56 -5.81 17.71 -1.97
N ILE A 57 -5.94 16.89 -3.02
CA ILE A 57 -5.60 17.26 -4.40
C ILE A 57 -6.44 18.46 -4.87
N THR A 58 -7.75 18.43 -4.63
CA THR A 58 -8.66 19.50 -5.04
C THR A 58 -8.31 20.85 -4.40
N VAL A 59 -7.80 20.84 -3.16
CA VAL A 59 -7.35 22.05 -2.44
C VAL A 59 -5.84 22.30 -2.55
N GLN A 60 -5.17 21.67 -3.52
CA GLN A 60 -3.76 21.91 -3.86
C GLN A 60 -2.75 21.62 -2.75
N VAL A 61 -3.03 20.65 -1.86
CA VAL A 61 -2.07 20.21 -0.82
C VAL A 61 -0.78 19.62 -1.43
N PHE A 62 -0.86 19.04 -2.64
CA PHE A 62 0.25 18.41 -3.34
C PHE A 62 0.77 19.28 -4.49
N ASP A 63 0.85 20.60 -4.32
CA ASP A 63 1.28 21.52 -5.38
C ASP A 63 2.80 21.72 -5.48
N GLY A 64 3.56 21.05 -4.61
CA GLY A 64 5.03 21.19 -4.54
C GLY A 64 5.51 22.51 -3.92
N GLN A 65 4.60 23.42 -3.56
CA GLN A 65 4.91 24.69 -2.90
C GLN A 65 4.64 24.62 -1.39
N HIS A 66 3.67 23.83 -0.96
CA HIS A 66 3.26 23.70 0.45
C HIS A 66 3.72 22.39 1.09
N GLN A 67 5.03 22.11 1.09
CA GLN A 67 5.59 20.85 1.59
C GLN A 67 5.21 20.54 3.05
N GLU A 68 5.15 21.56 3.92
CA GLU A 68 4.69 21.40 5.32
C GLU A 68 3.25 20.89 5.39
N ALA A 69 2.33 21.46 4.59
CA ALA A 69 0.94 20.99 4.55
C ALA A 69 0.82 19.56 4.00
N THR A 70 1.65 19.20 3.03
CA THR A 70 1.73 17.82 2.53
C THR A 70 2.20 16.86 3.63
N ARG A 71 3.26 17.24 4.35
CA ARG A 71 3.85 16.44 5.44
C ARG A 71 2.89 16.26 6.60
N ASP A 72 2.18 17.32 7.00
CA ASP A 72 1.14 17.27 8.02
C ASP A 72 0.01 16.32 7.63
N PHE A 73 -0.49 16.44 6.39
CA PHE A 73 -1.54 15.58 5.86
C PHE A 73 -1.11 14.11 5.89
N VAL A 74 0.08 13.81 5.35
CA VAL A 74 0.65 12.46 5.31
C VAL A 74 0.85 11.90 6.72
N GLY A 75 1.51 12.67 7.60
CA GLY A 75 1.80 12.29 8.98
C GLY A 75 0.53 11.95 9.73
N PHE A 76 -0.46 12.84 9.73
CA PHE A 76 -1.73 12.65 10.42
C PHE A 76 -2.45 11.39 9.94
N HIS A 77 -2.63 11.22 8.63
CA HIS A 77 -3.39 10.08 8.11
C HIS A 77 -2.70 8.73 8.34
N LEU A 78 -1.37 8.65 8.20
CA LEU A 78 -0.62 7.43 8.52
C LEU A 78 -0.63 7.14 10.02
N GLY A 79 -0.54 8.18 10.85
CA GLY A 79 -0.69 8.07 12.28
C GLY A 79 -2.06 7.50 12.66
N SER A 80 -3.13 8.01 12.06
CA SER A 80 -4.49 7.51 12.31
C SER A 80 -4.69 6.06 11.86
N ILE A 81 -4.15 5.67 10.70
CA ILE A 81 -4.20 4.28 10.23
C ILE A 81 -3.44 3.36 11.19
N HIS A 82 -2.26 3.77 11.63
CA HIS A 82 -1.48 2.97 12.58
C HIS A 82 -2.19 2.87 13.94
N GLY A 83 -2.63 3.99 14.51
CA GLY A 83 -3.30 4.02 15.81
C GLY A 83 -4.54 3.13 15.85
N ALA A 84 -5.27 3.02 14.72
CA ALA A 84 -6.49 2.22 14.63
C ALA A 84 -6.26 0.71 14.80
N VAL A 85 -5.03 0.23 14.54
CA VAL A 85 -4.65 -1.18 14.70
C VAL A 85 -3.93 -1.48 16.02
N LEU A 86 -3.69 -0.45 16.84
CA LEU A 86 -3.04 -0.59 18.13
C LEU A 86 -4.05 -0.69 19.27
N THR A 87 -3.62 -1.31 20.36
CA THR A 87 -4.31 -1.23 21.65
C THR A 87 -3.90 0.06 22.37
N ALA A 88 -4.62 0.43 23.43
CA ALA A 88 -4.22 1.52 24.33
C ALA A 88 -2.86 1.28 25.04
N LYS A 89 -2.25 0.10 24.87
CA LYS A 89 -0.90 -0.24 25.35
C LYS A 89 0.17 -0.11 24.26
N GLY A 90 -0.18 0.34 23.05
CA GLY A 90 0.76 0.56 21.96
C GLY A 90 1.18 -0.72 21.24
N THR A 91 0.52 -1.84 21.51
CA THR A 91 0.76 -3.12 20.82
C THR A 91 -0.31 -3.36 19.77
N CYS A 92 0.03 -4.05 18.67
CA CYS A 92 -0.96 -4.46 17.67
C CYS A 92 -2.09 -5.27 18.30
N ARG A 93 -3.31 -5.01 17.83
CA ARG A 93 -4.51 -5.74 18.20
C ARG A 93 -4.49 -7.17 17.65
N PRO A 94 -4.82 -8.19 18.46
CA PRO A 94 -4.77 -9.59 18.01
C PRO A 94 -5.88 -9.96 17.02
N ASP A 95 -6.96 -9.19 16.98
CA ASP A 95 -8.10 -9.38 16.08
C ASP A 95 -7.94 -8.68 14.72
N VAL A 96 -6.86 -7.93 14.54
CA VAL A 96 -6.58 -7.16 13.32
C VAL A 96 -5.41 -7.79 12.56
N ALA A 97 -5.57 -7.96 11.25
CA ALA A 97 -4.54 -8.50 10.36
C ALA A 97 -4.21 -7.56 9.18
N THR A 98 -4.86 -6.40 9.11
CA THR A 98 -4.67 -5.40 8.05
C THR A 98 -4.60 -3.99 8.63
N LEU A 99 -3.85 -3.09 7.98
CA LEU A 99 -3.76 -1.68 8.40
C LEU A 99 -5.09 -0.92 8.22
N THR A 100 -5.90 -1.36 7.26
CA THR A 100 -7.12 -0.67 6.81
C THR A 100 -8.20 -1.70 6.46
N LEU A 101 -9.46 -1.28 6.36
CA LEU A 101 -10.54 -2.13 5.84
C LEU A 101 -10.52 -2.13 4.31
N LEU A 102 -10.45 -3.32 3.73
CA LEU A 102 -10.31 -3.54 2.29
C LEU A 102 -11.66 -3.93 1.68
N GLU A 103 -12.47 -2.92 1.37
CA GLU A 103 -13.87 -3.10 0.98
C GLU A 103 -14.01 -3.59 -0.47
N SER A 104 -13.21 -3.05 -1.39
CA SER A 104 -13.26 -3.38 -2.81
C SER A 104 -12.37 -4.58 -3.19
N ARG A 105 -12.66 -5.21 -4.33
CA ARG A 105 -11.81 -6.27 -4.89
C ARG A 105 -10.42 -5.75 -5.21
N ASP A 106 -10.33 -4.54 -5.77
CA ASP A 106 -9.06 -3.94 -6.17
C ASP A 106 -8.22 -3.49 -4.98
N ALA A 107 -8.84 -3.00 -3.89
CA ALA A 107 -8.15 -2.78 -2.63
C ALA A 107 -7.55 -4.09 -2.09
N ARG A 108 -8.33 -5.18 -2.06
CA ARG A 108 -7.80 -6.49 -1.62
C ARG A 108 -6.64 -6.97 -2.49
N ARG A 109 -6.73 -6.78 -3.81
CA ARG A 109 -5.66 -7.15 -4.76
C ARG A 109 -4.41 -6.29 -4.57
N GLY A 110 -4.56 -4.98 -4.40
CA GLY A 110 -3.45 -4.06 -4.19
C GLY A 110 -2.73 -4.36 -2.88
N TYR A 111 -3.47 -4.48 -1.78
CA TYR A 111 -2.90 -4.83 -0.47
C TYR A 111 -2.13 -6.14 -0.49
N HIS A 112 -2.66 -7.13 -1.20
CA HIS A 112 -2.00 -8.39 -1.42
C HIS A 112 -0.69 -8.24 -2.20
N ALA A 113 -0.69 -7.47 -3.29
CA ALA A 113 0.49 -7.21 -4.09
C ALA A 113 1.58 -6.51 -3.27
N GLY A 114 1.21 -5.47 -2.52
CA GLY A 114 2.13 -4.75 -1.65
C GLY A 114 2.75 -5.62 -0.56
N ARG A 115 1.93 -6.45 0.12
CA ARG A 115 2.46 -7.42 1.10
C ARG A 115 3.42 -8.42 0.45
N ARG A 116 3.07 -8.92 -0.73
CA ARG A 116 3.92 -9.87 -1.46
C ARG A 116 5.26 -9.24 -1.82
N TRP A 117 5.24 -8.02 -2.35
CA TRP A 117 6.46 -7.26 -2.63
C TRP A 117 7.34 -7.15 -1.38
N PHE A 118 6.78 -6.72 -0.24
CA PHE A 118 7.54 -6.58 1.02
C PHE A 118 8.27 -7.87 1.45
N PHE A 119 7.62 -9.03 1.33
CA PHE A 119 8.17 -10.31 1.81
C PHE A 119 9.01 -11.09 0.78
N GLU A 120 8.65 -11.03 -0.51
CA GLU A 120 9.30 -11.80 -1.58
C GLU A 120 10.32 -10.99 -2.39
N GLU A 121 10.13 -9.68 -2.54
CA GLU A 121 10.87 -8.86 -3.52
C GLU A 121 11.75 -7.79 -2.86
N ALA A 122 11.21 -7.06 -1.88
CA ALA A 122 11.88 -5.94 -1.24
C ALA A 122 13.16 -6.36 -0.52
N GLU A 123 14.26 -5.70 -0.86
CA GLU A 123 15.51 -5.78 -0.13
C GLU A 123 15.35 -5.20 1.29
N PRO A 124 16.19 -5.59 2.26
CA PRO A 124 16.06 -5.12 3.64
C PRO A 124 16.04 -3.59 3.78
N HIS A 125 16.75 -2.87 2.92
CA HIS A 125 16.80 -1.41 2.93
C HIS A 125 15.55 -0.75 2.33
N GLU A 126 14.82 -1.46 1.45
CA GLU A 126 13.58 -0.99 0.82
C GLU A 126 12.35 -1.24 1.72
N ARG A 127 12.49 -2.07 2.75
CA ARG A 127 11.41 -2.38 3.71
C ARG A 127 11.14 -1.28 4.73
N ARG A 128 12.07 -0.33 4.88
CA ARG A 128 11.95 0.76 5.85
C ARG A 128 11.81 2.07 5.09
N TRP A 129 10.59 2.57 5.05
CA TRP A 129 10.26 3.77 4.31
C TRP A 129 10.47 5.01 5.14
N THR A 130 11.01 6.06 4.52
CA THR A 130 11.05 7.39 5.13
C THR A 130 9.74 8.12 4.90
N ASP A 131 9.50 9.14 5.71
CA ASP A 131 8.42 10.10 5.48
C ASP A 131 8.55 10.84 4.14
N ASP A 132 9.76 11.25 3.74
CA ASP A 132 10.00 11.86 2.42
C ASP A 132 9.59 10.93 1.27
N TYR A 133 9.96 9.65 1.34
CA TYR A 133 9.60 8.68 0.31
C TYR A 133 8.07 8.52 0.18
N ILE A 134 7.36 8.47 1.31
CA ILE A 134 5.89 8.40 1.28
C ILE A 134 5.28 9.67 0.70
N VAL A 135 5.77 10.84 1.10
CA VAL A 135 5.30 12.12 0.57
C VAL A 135 5.46 12.14 -0.95
N GLU A 136 6.63 11.72 -1.47
CA GLU A 136 6.88 11.61 -2.90
C GLU A 136 5.92 10.64 -3.57
N ARG A 137 5.73 9.42 -3.03
CA ARG A 137 4.79 8.45 -3.60
C ARG A 137 3.34 8.95 -3.61
N TRP A 138 2.90 9.67 -2.58
CA TRP A 138 1.56 10.26 -2.56
C TRP A 138 1.43 11.42 -3.53
N HIS A 139 2.51 12.18 -3.71
CA HIS A 139 2.59 13.24 -4.73
C HIS A 139 2.52 12.65 -6.14
N GLU A 140 3.26 11.59 -6.46
CA GLU A 140 3.18 10.88 -7.74
C GLU A 140 1.76 10.37 -8.01
N LEU A 141 1.14 9.71 -7.02
CA LEU A 141 -0.25 9.26 -7.15
C LEU A 141 -1.23 10.42 -7.39
N ALA A 142 -0.99 11.57 -6.75
CA ALA A 142 -1.79 12.78 -6.96
C ALA A 142 -1.60 13.38 -8.36
N LEU A 143 -0.37 13.35 -8.90
CA LEU A 143 -0.04 13.86 -10.23
C LEU A 143 -0.57 12.96 -11.35
N ASP A 144 -0.56 11.65 -11.17
CA ASP A 144 -1.04 10.69 -12.17
C ASP A 144 -2.58 10.61 -12.21
N ALA A 145 -3.25 10.96 -11.12
CA ALA A 145 -4.70 10.83 -10.96
C ALA A 145 -5.56 11.51 -12.05
N PRO A 146 -5.23 12.69 -12.59
CA PRO A 146 -5.97 13.32 -13.68
C PRO A 146 -5.94 12.52 -14.98
N ASP A 147 -4.92 11.69 -15.20
CA ASP A 147 -4.73 10.89 -16.41
C ASP A 147 -5.40 9.51 -16.34
N TRP A 148 -5.96 9.15 -15.19
CA TRP A 148 -6.68 7.88 -15.05
C TRP A 148 -8.07 8.01 -15.69
N HIS A 149 -8.26 7.31 -16.82
CA HIS A 149 -9.52 7.23 -17.55
C HIS A 149 -10.61 6.43 -16.78
N GLU A 150 -11.55 5.79 -17.49
CA GLU A 150 -12.84 5.22 -17.01
C GLU A 150 -12.82 4.41 -15.68
N ASP A 151 -11.66 3.93 -15.21
CA ASP A 151 -11.47 3.14 -13.98
C ASP A 151 -10.71 3.86 -12.83
N ALA A 152 -10.67 5.19 -12.81
CA ALA A 152 -9.90 5.97 -11.84
C ALA A 152 -10.10 5.54 -10.36
N GLU A 153 -11.32 5.20 -9.95
CA GLU A 153 -11.59 4.72 -8.58
C GLU A 153 -10.88 3.40 -8.27
N SER A 154 -10.94 2.44 -9.20
CA SER A 154 -10.28 1.15 -9.04
C SER A 154 -8.76 1.30 -8.95
N VAL A 155 -8.19 2.23 -9.71
CA VAL A 155 -6.75 2.54 -9.67
C VAL A 155 -6.34 3.18 -8.35
N TRP A 156 -7.14 4.12 -7.83
CA TRP A 156 -6.94 4.70 -6.49
C TRP A 156 -6.92 3.63 -5.39
N GLN A 157 -7.97 2.80 -5.39
CA GLN A 157 -8.14 1.73 -4.40
C GLN A 157 -6.99 0.72 -4.47
N TYR A 158 -6.58 0.32 -5.68
CA TYR A 158 -5.47 -0.60 -5.87
C TYR A 158 -4.15 0.00 -5.39
N SER A 159 -3.81 1.21 -5.84
CA SER A 159 -2.50 1.83 -5.62
C SER A 159 -2.26 2.18 -4.15
N LEU A 160 -3.25 2.77 -3.48
CA LEU A 160 -3.15 3.03 -2.04
C LEU A 160 -3.18 1.74 -1.24
N ALA A 161 -3.91 0.72 -1.69
CA ALA A 161 -3.86 -0.56 -1.01
C ALA A 161 -2.49 -1.22 -1.13
N CYS A 162 -1.80 -1.14 -2.27
CA CYS A 162 -0.40 -1.58 -2.40
C CYS A 162 0.47 -0.95 -1.33
N LEU A 163 0.42 0.39 -1.23
CA LEU A 163 1.16 1.16 -0.24
C LEU A 163 0.87 0.70 1.20
N MET A 164 -0.42 0.50 1.54
CA MET A 164 -0.83 -0.05 2.83
C MET A 164 -0.31 -1.48 3.04
N GLY A 165 -0.31 -2.31 1.99
CA GLY A 165 0.22 -3.66 2.03
C GLY A 165 1.71 -3.70 2.34
N GLU A 166 2.49 -2.85 1.69
CA GLU A 166 3.94 -2.71 1.86
C GLU A 166 4.27 -2.29 3.29
N LEU A 167 3.64 -1.21 3.79
CA LEU A 167 3.81 -0.73 5.16
C LEU A 167 3.38 -1.77 6.22
N SER A 168 2.39 -2.61 5.91
CA SER A 168 1.86 -3.59 6.84
C SER A 168 2.86 -4.71 7.20
N GLY A 169 3.87 -4.94 6.36
CA GLY A 169 4.86 -5.99 6.55
C GLY A 169 5.67 -5.82 7.84
N CYS A 170 5.85 -4.58 8.29
CA CYS A 170 6.54 -4.24 9.54
C CYS A 170 5.74 -4.63 10.80
N LEU A 171 4.40 -4.70 10.71
CA LEU A 171 3.52 -4.99 11.85
C LEU A 171 2.96 -6.41 11.84
N PHE A 172 2.54 -6.89 10.68
CA PHE A 172 1.87 -8.18 10.56
C PHE A 172 2.78 -9.18 9.86
N PRO A 173 3.24 -10.23 10.56
CA PRO A 173 4.15 -11.21 10.00
C PRO A 173 3.51 -11.97 8.83
N LEU A 174 4.35 -12.53 7.97
CA LEU A 174 3.91 -13.43 6.92
C LEU A 174 3.21 -14.65 7.52
N THR A 175 1.99 -14.90 7.10
CA THR A 175 1.24 -16.08 7.58
C THR A 175 1.52 -17.31 6.70
N PRO A 176 1.44 -18.53 7.26
CA PRO A 176 1.56 -19.76 6.46
C PRO A 176 0.51 -19.85 5.34
N LYS A 177 -0.67 -19.24 5.54
CA LYS A 177 -1.74 -19.20 4.53
C LYS A 177 -1.36 -18.33 3.33
N GLU A 178 -0.76 -17.17 3.57
CA GLU A 178 -0.25 -16.29 2.52
C GLU A 178 0.88 -16.99 1.75
N GLN A 179 1.85 -17.55 2.47
CA GLN A 179 2.98 -18.26 1.85
C GLN A 179 2.50 -19.43 0.96
N ALA A 180 1.56 -20.24 1.45
CA ALA A 180 1.01 -21.35 0.68
C ALA A 180 0.21 -20.88 -0.54
N ARG A 181 -0.48 -19.73 -0.46
CA ARG A 181 -1.19 -19.14 -1.60
C ARG A 181 -0.19 -18.69 -2.67
N TRP A 182 0.84 -17.95 -2.29
CA TRP A 182 1.84 -17.43 -3.24
C TRP A 182 2.63 -18.53 -3.92
N GLU A 183 2.98 -19.61 -3.21
CA GLU A 183 3.64 -20.75 -3.85
C GLU A 183 2.74 -21.41 -4.90
N ARG A 184 1.43 -21.56 -4.64
CA ARG A 184 0.48 -22.07 -5.65
C ARG A 184 0.40 -21.14 -6.86
N GLU A 185 0.24 -19.84 -6.65
CA GLU A 185 0.21 -18.84 -7.73
C GLU A 185 1.50 -18.88 -8.57
N ARG A 186 2.67 -19.05 -7.93
CA ARG A 186 3.95 -19.21 -8.62
C ARG A 186 4.02 -20.51 -9.43
N GLN A 187 3.52 -21.62 -8.90
CA GLN A 187 3.47 -22.90 -9.61
C GLN A 187 2.55 -22.84 -10.83
N GLU A 188 1.37 -22.26 -10.68
CA GLU A 188 0.40 -22.06 -11.76
C GLU A 188 0.97 -21.14 -12.85
N GLY A 189 1.62 -20.03 -12.46
CA GLY A 189 2.28 -19.11 -13.39
C GLY A 189 3.42 -19.78 -14.18
N ARG A 190 4.26 -20.58 -13.51
CA ARG A 190 5.32 -21.37 -14.19
C ARG A 190 4.73 -22.39 -15.16
N ALA A 191 3.67 -23.09 -14.77
CA ALA A 191 3.00 -24.06 -15.62
C ALA A 191 2.38 -23.40 -16.87
N TRP A 192 1.77 -22.23 -16.70
CA TRP A 192 1.22 -21.45 -17.81
C TRP A 192 2.29 -20.96 -18.78
N LEU A 193 3.41 -20.43 -18.27
CA LEU A 193 4.54 -20.00 -19.11
C LEU A 193 5.12 -21.19 -19.89
N ALA A 194 5.34 -22.33 -19.24
CA ALA A 194 5.84 -23.54 -19.89
C ALA A 194 4.86 -24.05 -20.98
N TRP A 195 3.54 -23.98 -20.73
CA TRP A 195 2.54 -24.32 -21.74
C TRP A 195 2.59 -23.37 -22.94
N ARG A 196 2.70 -22.06 -22.69
CA ARG A 196 2.78 -21.04 -23.75
C ARG A 196 4.04 -21.22 -24.59
N ASP A 197 5.19 -21.39 -23.97
CA ASP A 197 6.47 -21.55 -24.67
C ASP A 197 6.49 -22.87 -25.48
N ALA A 198 5.83 -23.93 -24.98
CA ALA A 198 5.63 -25.16 -25.74
C ALA A 198 4.69 -24.98 -26.96
N GLN A 199 3.69 -24.11 -26.89
CA GLN A 199 2.83 -23.75 -28.02
C GLN A 199 3.59 -22.93 -29.06
N ASP A 200 4.37 -21.94 -28.62
CA ASP A 200 5.17 -21.10 -29.53
C ASP A 200 6.27 -21.90 -30.22
N THR A 201 6.91 -22.84 -29.50
CA THR A 201 7.86 -23.80 -30.09
C THR A 201 7.19 -24.68 -31.14
N ARG A 202 5.97 -25.18 -30.87
CA ARG A 202 5.22 -25.98 -31.85
C ARG A 202 4.91 -25.18 -33.12
N ARG A 203 4.45 -23.93 -32.98
CA ARG A 203 4.20 -23.02 -34.11
C ARG A 203 5.45 -22.71 -34.92
N ALA A 204 6.59 -22.54 -34.26
CA ALA A 204 7.88 -22.31 -34.94
C ALA A 204 8.39 -23.55 -35.72
N THR A 205 7.93 -24.75 -35.35
CA THR A 205 8.28 -26.01 -36.02
C THR A 205 7.24 -26.49 -37.04
N GLU A 206 6.12 -25.79 -37.19
CA GLU A 206 5.15 -26.10 -38.25
C GLU A 206 5.77 -25.76 -39.62
N PRO A 207 5.77 -26.71 -40.58
CA PRO A 207 6.29 -26.44 -41.90
C PRO A 207 5.50 -25.31 -42.53
N LEU A 208 6.20 -24.29 -43.05
CA LEU A 208 5.58 -23.22 -43.83
C LEU A 208 4.76 -23.87 -44.96
N GLY A 209 3.48 -23.48 -45.07
CA GLY A 209 2.58 -23.99 -46.10
C GLY A 209 3.25 -23.92 -47.48
N ALA A 210 3.13 -24.99 -48.26
CA ALA A 210 3.83 -25.14 -49.53
C ALA A 210 3.68 -23.87 -50.39
N VAL A 211 4.79 -23.17 -50.63
CA VAL A 211 4.84 -22.04 -51.54
C VAL A 211 4.76 -22.60 -52.96
N PRO A 212 3.77 -22.22 -53.78
CA PRO A 212 3.68 -22.71 -55.14
C PRO A 212 4.90 -22.22 -55.93
N VAL A 213 5.74 -23.17 -56.37
CA VAL A 213 6.84 -22.90 -57.30
C VAL A 213 6.24 -22.79 -58.69
N VAL A 214 6.18 -21.58 -59.24
CA VAL A 214 5.81 -21.37 -60.64
C VAL A 214 7.05 -21.59 -61.50
N GLU A 215 7.15 -22.75 -62.13
CA GLU A 215 8.17 -23.00 -63.15
C GLU A 215 7.79 -22.25 -64.43
N TYR A 216 8.63 -21.30 -64.84
CA TYR A 216 8.52 -20.69 -66.16
C TYR A 216 9.33 -21.53 -67.15
N SER A 217 8.64 -22.15 -68.12
CA SER A 217 9.27 -22.76 -69.29
C SER A 217 9.65 -21.67 -70.29
N VAL A 218 10.90 -21.69 -70.77
CA VAL A 218 11.43 -20.80 -71.83
C VAL A 218 10.95 -21.26 -73.20
#